data_AF-A0A1B9LP87-F1
#
_entry.id   AF-A0A1B9LP87-F1
#
_cell.length_a   1.000
_cell.length_b   1.000
_cell.length_c   1.000
_cell.angle_alpha   90.00
_cell.angle_beta   90.00
_cell.angle_gamma   90.00
#
_symmetry.space_group_name_H-M   'P 1'
#
loop_
_entity.id
_entity.type
_entity.pdbx_description
1 polymer ?
#
loop_
_entity_poly.entity_id
_entity_poly.type
_entity_poly.pdbx_seq_one_letter_code
_entity_poly.pdbx_strand_id
1 'polypeptide(L)'
;MGADGLYFDILDPPVQDLSQLTWSPVEYDGIKVTAHWTRPDQRDNWIKDKRQFALRVWLNGPRARDYSNPGEIHKPNLPHTFVLEGKDASGRVMVKYGFELRQWFVHRGGGDRGLRDHTAWCKSFGYRLVRARDLTNAISEAPEVAKPYSPWVKYYQRRIGGGFFSEWGHLVDYADVGFGTGHHYEYCYWTSDYNYEHNVVTCQHTGRSFLDGYENWGYLGLCVTP
;
A
#
# COMPACT_ATOMS: atom_id res chain seq x y z
N MET A 1 5.14 -3.02 3.70
CA MET A 1 4.83 -1.66 3.22
C MET A 1 3.49 -1.21 3.78
N GLY A 2 3.15 0.08 3.86
CA GLY A 2 1.83 0.53 4.32
C GLY A 2 1.40 1.89 3.75
N ALA A 3 0.10 2.17 3.81
CA ALA A 3 -0.51 3.45 3.49
C ALA A 3 -1.80 3.60 4.33
N ASP A 4 -2.30 4.82 4.44
CA ASP A 4 -3.54 5.08 5.16
C ASP A 4 -4.73 4.36 4.51
N GLY A 5 -5.60 3.79 5.35
CA GLY A 5 -6.81 3.08 4.95
C GLY A 5 -6.59 1.64 4.45
N LEU A 6 -5.34 1.20 4.27
CA LEU A 6 -5.09 -0.20 3.90
C LEU A 6 -5.35 -1.16 5.04
N TYR A 7 -5.81 -2.36 4.70
CA TYR A 7 -6.08 -3.41 5.66
C TYR A 7 -5.72 -4.79 5.11
N PHE A 8 -5.42 -5.73 5.99
CA PHE A 8 -5.27 -7.14 5.60
C PHE A 8 -6.02 -8.03 6.58
N ASP A 9 -6.37 -9.20 6.09
CA ASP A 9 -7.20 -10.17 6.81
C ASP A 9 -6.36 -11.38 7.20
N ILE A 10 -6.43 -11.75 8.48
CA ILE A 10 -5.92 -13.02 8.96
C ILE A 10 -7.07 -14.01 8.98
N LEU A 11 -6.94 -15.02 8.11
CA LEU A 11 -7.87 -16.14 8.00
C LEU A 11 -7.36 -17.32 8.82
N ASP A 12 -8.29 -18.19 9.22
CA ASP A 12 -8.02 -19.45 9.92
C ASP A 12 -7.02 -19.31 11.09
N PRO A 13 -7.28 -18.40 12.05
CA PRO A 13 -6.38 -18.21 13.18
C PRO A 13 -6.30 -19.50 14.02
N PRO A 14 -5.16 -19.80 14.64
CA PRO A 14 -4.96 -21.01 15.44
C PRO A 14 -5.83 -21.05 16.71
N VAL A 15 -6.40 -19.91 17.11
CA VAL A 15 -7.32 -19.80 18.25
C VAL A 15 -8.75 -19.94 17.75
N GLN A 16 -9.46 -20.92 18.31
CA GLN A 16 -10.76 -21.40 17.83
C GLN A 16 -11.88 -20.34 17.88
N ASP A 17 -11.75 -19.32 18.73
CA ASP A 17 -12.69 -18.22 18.80
C ASP A 17 -12.01 -16.88 19.13
N LEU A 18 -11.65 -16.12 18.08
CA LEU A 18 -11.13 -14.77 18.24
C LEU A 18 -12.21 -13.75 18.63
N SER A 19 -13.50 -14.09 18.56
CA SER A 19 -14.60 -13.15 18.86
C SER A 19 -14.63 -12.75 20.34
N GLN A 20 -14.10 -13.61 21.21
CA GLN A 20 -14.00 -13.36 22.65
C GLN A 20 -12.75 -12.57 23.04
N LEU A 21 -11.85 -12.32 22.08
CA LEU A 21 -10.62 -11.59 22.36
C LEU A 21 -10.81 -10.09 22.14
N THR A 22 -10.28 -9.33 23.08
CA THR A 22 -10.16 -7.87 22.97
C THR A 22 -8.83 -7.51 22.34
N TRP A 23 -8.87 -6.67 21.31
CA TRP A 23 -7.70 -6.19 20.58
C TRP A 23 -7.55 -4.69 20.81
N SER A 24 -6.52 -4.30 21.55
CA SER A 24 -6.23 -2.88 21.76
C SER A 24 -5.48 -2.30 20.56
N PRO A 25 -5.80 -1.07 20.13
CA PRO A 25 -5.03 -0.39 19.10
C PRO A 25 -3.59 -0.19 19.56
N VAL A 26 -2.66 -0.25 18.60
CA VAL A 26 -1.27 0.13 18.81
C VAL A 26 -0.94 1.31 17.89
N GLU A 27 -0.11 2.22 18.38
CA GLU A 27 0.25 3.41 17.63
C GLU A 27 1.75 3.65 17.73
N TYR A 28 2.35 3.96 16.59
CA TYR A 28 3.75 4.34 16.52
C TYR A 28 3.91 5.42 15.45
N ASP A 29 4.46 6.54 15.87
CA ASP A 29 4.89 7.64 15.00
C ASP A 29 3.83 8.10 13.98
N GLY A 30 2.60 8.29 14.47
CA GLY A 30 1.44 8.72 13.69
C GLY A 30 0.75 7.61 12.89
N ILE A 31 1.25 6.36 12.93
CA ILE A 31 0.57 5.19 12.36
C ILE A 31 -0.16 4.44 13.48
N LYS A 32 -1.48 4.43 13.40
CA LYS A 32 -2.38 3.66 14.26
C LYS A 32 -2.83 2.38 13.57
N VAL A 33 -2.59 1.26 14.24
CA VAL A 33 -3.04 -0.06 13.81
C VAL A 33 -4.17 -0.52 14.72
N THR A 34 -5.29 -0.89 14.11
CA THR A 34 -6.44 -1.50 14.81
C THR A 34 -6.69 -2.89 14.27
N ALA A 35 -7.28 -3.76 15.09
CA ALA A 35 -7.69 -5.09 14.68
C ALA A 35 -9.12 -5.36 15.13
N HIS A 36 -9.94 -5.88 14.21
CA HIS A 36 -11.34 -6.16 14.46
C HIS A 36 -11.71 -7.53 13.92
N TRP A 37 -12.44 -8.30 14.73
CA TRP A 37 -13.07 -9.52 14.27
C TRP A 37 -14.31 -9.15 13.45
N THR A 38 -14.25 -9.34 12.13
CA THR A 38 -15.29 -8.88 11.21
C THR A 38 -15.64 -9.92 10.17
N ARG A 39 -16.82 -9.76 9.55
CA ARG A 39 -17.15 -10.44 8.31
C ARG A 39 -16.57 -9.65 7.13
N PRO A 40 -16.01 -10.32 6.10
CA PRO A 40 -15.63 -9.68 4.86
C PRO A 40 -16.83 -9.03 4.15
N ASP A 41 -16.59 -7.88 3.53
CA ASP A 41 -17.53 -7.20 2.64
C ASP A 41 -17.64 -7.95 1.30
N GLN A 42 -18.71 -7.68 0.55
CA GLN A 42 -18.86 -8.13 -0.83
C GLN A 42 -17.69 -7.70 -1.71
N ARG A 43 -17.14 -6.49 -1.49
CA ARG A 43 -16.01 -5.92 -2.23
C ARG A 43 -14.68 -6.62 -1.98
N ASP A 44 -14.54 -7.37 -0.87
CA ASP A 44 -13.29 -8.05 -0.51
C ASP A 44 -13.06 -9.31 -1.38
N ASN A 45 -12.84 -9.13 -2.68
CA ASN A 45 -12.84 -10.18 -3.70
C ASN A 45 -11.82 -11.31 -3.45
N TRP A 46 -10.79 -11.05 -2.63
CA TRP A 46 -9.80 -12.05 -2.23
C TRP A 46 -10.32 -13.07 -1.21
N ILE A 47 -11.45 -12.80 -0.54
CA ILE A 47 -12.11 -13.74 0.36
C ILE A 47 -13.36 -14.30 -0.33
N LYS A 48 -13.29 -15.60 -0.69
CA LYS A 48 -14.38 -16.30 -1.39
C LYS A 48 -15.55 -16.62 -0.46
N ASP A 49 -15.29 -17.19 0.71
CA ASP A 49 -16.35 -17.50 1.68
C ASP A 49 -16.64 -16.28 2.55
N LYS A 50 -17.69 -15.53 2.22
CA LYS A 50 -18.13 -14.36 2.99
C LYS A 50 -18.78 -14.72 4.33
N ARG A 51 -18.98 -16.00 4.62
CA ARG A 51 -19.53 -16.47 5.90
C ARG A 51 -18.45 -16.60 6.97
N GLN A 52 -17.21 -16.78 6.57
CA GLN A 52 -16.06 -16.87 7.47
C GLN A 52 -15.78 -15.49 8.08
N PHE A 53 -15.41 -15.49 9.35
CA PHE A 53 -14.88 -14.28 9.98
C PHE A 53 -13.37 -14.21 9.77
N ALA A 54 -12.86 -12.98 9.76
CA ALA A 54 -11.45 -12.70 9.69
C ALA A 54 -11.06 -11.69 10.77
N LEU A 55 -9.82 -11.78 11.25
CA LEU A 55 -9.23 -10.66 11.98
C LEU A 55 -8.71 -9.66 10.96
N ARG A 56 -9.44 -8.56 10.76
CA ARG A 56 -9.03 -7.48 9.88
C ARG A 56 -8.15 -6.50 10.62
N VAL A 57 -6.94 -6.32 10.13
CA VAL A 57 -5.96 -5.36 10.64
C VAL A 57 -5.95 -4.13 9.73
N TRP A 58 -6.29 -2.97 10.28
CA TRP A 58 -6.30 -1.69 9.56
C TRP A 58 -5.08 -0.86 9.88
N LEU A 59 -4.55 -0.19 8.86
CA LEU A 59 -3.49 0.80 8.96
C LEU A 59 -4.10 2.19 8.76
N ASN A 60 -4.00 3.05 9.77
CA ASN A 60 -4.44 4.44 9.70
C ASN A 60 -3.23 5.31 10.00
N GLY A 61 -3.00 6.37 9.23
CA GLY A 61 -1.81 7.17 9.46
C GLY A 61 -1.73 8.44 8.62
N PRO A 62 -0.51 8.97 8.43
CA PRO A 62 -0.33 10.20 7.68
C PRO A 62 -0.81 10.03 6.24
N ARG A 63 -1.70 10.93 5.81
CA ARG A 63 -2.33 10.91 4.48
C ARG A 63 -2.46 12.32 3.92
N ALA A 64 -2.52 12.44 2.60
CA ALA A 64 -2.91 13.68 1.96
C ALA A 64 -4.43 13.88 2.10
N ARG A 65 -4.83 15.12 2.41
CA ARG A 65 -6.25 15.53 2.42
C ARG A 65 -6.63 16.34 1.18
N ASP A 66 -5.64 16.86 0.47
CA ASP A 66 -5.79 17.70 -0.71
C ASP A 66 -4.73 17.32 -1.76
N TYR A 67 -5.14 17.20 -3.01
CA TYR A 67 -4.28 16.80 -4.13
C TYR A 67 -3.42 17.96 -4.67
N SER A 68 -3.78 19.20 -4.41
CA SER A 68 -3.09 20.41 -4.87
C SER A 68 -2.05 20.87 -3.87
N ASN A 69 -2.44 21.03 -2.60
CA ASN A 69 -1.57 21.45 -1.52
C ASN A 69 -1.86 20.62 -0.27
N PRO A 70 -1.08 19.56 -0.01
CA PRO A 70 -1.36 18.63 1.07
C PRO A 70 -1.05 19.22 2.46
N GLY A 71 -0.37 20.38 2.52
CA GLY A 71 0.25 20.88 3.75
C GLY A 71 1.38 19.97 4.21
N GLU A 72 1.74 20.07 5.49
CA GLU A 72 2.67 19.14 6.11
C GLU A 72 2.00 17.77 6.31
N ILE A 73 2.68 16.72 5.85
CA ILE A 73 2.30 15.34 6.14
C ILE A 73 3.41 14.75 6.99
N HIS A 74 3.03 14.25 8.17
CA HIS A 74 3.98 13.60 9.07
C HIS A 74 4.71 12.45 8.38
N LYS A 75 5.99 12.28 8.67
CA LYS A 75 6.85 11.26 8.07
C LYS A 75 7.26 10.24 9.12
N PRO A 76 6.63 9.05 9.13
CA PRO A 76 6.96 8.00 10.08
C PRO A 76 8.40 7.49 9.91
N ASN A 77 9.06 7.22 11.02
CA ASN A 77 10.40 6.64 11.09
C ASN A 77 10.31 5.11 11.07
N LEU A 78 10.40 4.54 9.86
CA LEU A 78 10.33 3.10 9.58
C LEU A 78 11.71 2.55 9.18
N PRO A 79 12.00 1.24 9.40
CA PRO A 79 11.07 0.16 9.75
C PRO A 79 10.63 0.14 11.22
N HIS A 80 9.42 -0.35 11.47
CA HIS A 80 8.90 -0.61 12.82
C HIS A 80 8.06 -1.88 12.86
N THR A 81 8.22 -2.66 13.94
CA THR A 81 7.44 -3.88 14.19
C THR A 81 6.24 -3.55 15.09
N PHE A 82 5.04 -3.77 14.56
CA PHE A 82 3.80 -3.69 15.33
C PHE A 82 3.45 -5.07 15.87
N VAL A 83 3.01 -5.14 17.12
CA VAL A 83 2.53 -6.37 17.76
C VAL A 83 1.15 -6.14 18.34
N LEU A 84 0.15 -6.82 17.78
CA LEU A 84 -1.21 -6.84 18.25
C LEU A 84 -1.38 -7.99 19.24
N GLU A 85 -1.98 -7.71 20.40
CA GLU A 85 -2.26 -8.70 21.44
C GLU A 85 -3.76 -8.94 21.54
N GLY A 86 -4.20 -10.18 21.30
CA GLY A 86 -5.57 -10.61 21.55
C GLY A 86 -5.68 -11.11 22.98
N LYS A 87 -6.44 -10.39 23.82
CA LYS A 87 -6.57 -10.67 25.26
C LYS A 87 -7.93 -11.27 25.60
N ASP A 88 -7.96 -12.26 26.48
CA ASP A 88 -9.22 -12.77 27.03
C ASP A 88 -9.86 -11.77 28.01
N ALA A 89 -11.05 -12.09 28.52
CA ALA A 89 -11.79 -11.25 29.47
C ALA A 89 -11.03 -10.98 30.79
N SER A 90 -10.04 -11.82 31.13
CA SER A 90 -9.18 -11.62 32.32
C SER A 90 -7.96 -10.76 32.04
N GLY A 91 -7.79 -10.29 30.79
CA GLY A 91 -6.65 -9.49 30.35
C GLY A 91 -5.41 -10.32 30.01
N ARG A 92 -5.51 -11.66 29.99
CA ARG A 92 -4.39 -12.54 29.61
C ARG A 92 -4.24 -12.55 28.10
N VAL A 93 -3.00 -12.42 27.63
CA VAL A 93 -2.68 -12.52 26.20
C VAL A 93 -2.84 -13.97 25.75
N MET A 94 -3.75 -14.21 24.81
CA MET A 94 -4.02 -15.53 24.23
C MET A 94 -3.30 -15.72 22.90
N VAL A 95 -3.08 -14.63 22.17
CA VAL A 95 -2.40 -14.64 20.87
C VAL A 95 -1.69 -13.31 20.64
N LYS A 96 -0.56 -13.36 19.93
CA LYS A 96 0.13 -12.18 19.42
C LYS A 96 0.26 -12.29 17.92
N TYR A 97 0.04 -11.17 17.23
CA TYR A 97 0.29 -11.05 15.80
C TYR A 97 1.26 -9.91 15.55
N GLY A 98 2.40 -10.22 14.94
CA GLY A 98 3.47 -9.27 14.65
C GLY A 98 3.67 -9.06 13.16
N PHE A 99 3.87 -7.82 12.73
CA PHE A 99 4.26 -7.48 11.37
C PHE A 99 5.15 -6.24 11.34
N GLU A 100 6.01 -6.14 10.32
CA GLU A 100 6.92 -5.01 10.13
C GLU A 100 6.45 -4.12 8.98
N LEU A 101 6.28 -2.82 9.24
CA LEU A 101 6.15 -1.81 8.19
C LEU A 101 7.53 -1.25 7.88
N ARG A 102 7.96 -1.34 6.62
CA ARG A 102 9.28 -0.87 6.17
C ARG A 102 9.26 0.52 5.56
N GLN A 103 8.19 0.85 4.84
CA GLN A 103 8.01 2.13 4.15
C GLN A 103 6.53 2.51 4.23
N TRP A 104 6.29 3.83 4.25
CA TRP A 104 4.96 4.41 4.26
C TRP A 104 4.70 5.19 2.97
N PHE A 105 3.52 4.98 2.39
CA PHE A 105 3.12 5.56 1.11
C PHE A 105 1.98 6.54 1.29
N VAL A 106 2.03 7.62 0.51
CA VAL A 106 1.00 8.66 0.46
C VAL A 106 0.57 8.84 -1.00
N HIS A 107 -0.67 8.53 -1.30
CA HIS A 107 -1.24 8.76 -2.63
C HIS A 107 -1.78 10.18 -2.75
N ARG A 108 -1.67 10.74 -3.95
CA ARG A 108 -2.17 12.10 -4.25
C ARG A 108 -3.67 12.16 -4.51
N GLY A 109 -4.27 11.05 -4.94
CA GLY A 109 -5.68 10.99 -5.37
C GLY A 109 -5.88 11.43 -6.83
N GLY A 110 -7.06 11.98 -7.14
CA GLY A 110 -7.60 12.18 -8.51
C GLY A 110 -7.00 13.32 -9.34
N GLY A 111 -5.70 13.54 -9.24
CA GLY A 111 -4.97 14.49 -10.08
C GLY A 111 -4.04 13.75 -11.04
N ASP A 112 -4.57 13.36 -12.20
CA ASP A 112 -3.74 12.97 -13.34
C ASP A 112 -2.89 14.19 -13.74
N ARG A 113 -1.59 14.14 -13.41
CA ARG A 113 -0.63 15.25 -13.56
C ARG A 113 0.68 14.75 -14.15
N GLY A 114 1.49 15.68 -14.64
CA GLY A 114 2.81 15.35 -15.16
C GLY A 114 3.80 14.92 -14.08
N LEU A 115 4.86 14.24 -14.51
CA LEU A 115 5.92 13.71 -13.63
C LEU A 115 6.51 14.80 -12.71
N ARG A 116 6.78 15.98 -13.26
CA ARG A 116 7.38 17.10 -12.52
C ARG A 116 6.49 17.59 -11.39
N ASP A 117 5.18 17.64 -11.62
CA ASP A 117 4.21 18.08 -10.62
C ASP A 117 4.14 17.10 -9.45
N HIS A 118 4.11 15.79 -9.71
CA HIS A 118 4.12 14.78 -8.65
C HIS A 118 5.44 14.78 -7.89
N THR A 119 6.56 14.98 -8.60
CA THR A 119 7.89 15.11 -7.97
C THR A 119 7.94 16.29 -7.02
N ALA A 120 7.46 17.46 -7.46
CA ALA A 120 7.40 18.66 -6.62
C ALA A 120 6.44 18.47 -5.44
N TRP A 121 5.29 17.82 -5.69
CA TRP A 121 4.30 17.52 -4.67
C TRP A 121 4.88 16.62 -3.57
N CYS A 122 5.49 15.48 -3.88
CA CYS A 122 6.11 14.62 -2.86
C CYS A 122 7.16 15.35 -2.02
N LYS A 123 7.98 16.18 -2.69
CA LYS A 123 9.06 16.93 -2.03
C LYS A 123 8.54 18.01 -1.09
N SER A 124 7.37 18.60 -1.35
CA SER A 124 6.85 19.72 -0.55
C SER A 124 6.54 19.32 0.91
N PHE A 125 6.34 18.03 1.17
CA PHE A 125 6.13 17.48 2.53
C PHE A 125 7.22 16.47 2.93
N GLY A 126 8.38 16.50 2.27
CA GLY A 126 9.57 15.74 2.69
C GLY A 126 9.59 14.26 2.32
N TYR A 127 8.73 13.84 1.39
CA TYR A 127 8.72 12.51 0.79
C TYR A 127 9.43 12.55 -0.58
N ARG A 128 9.64 11.38 -1.18
CA ARG A 128 10.12 11.27 -2.56
C ARG A 128 9.06 10.60 -3.43
N LEU A 129 9.13 10.88 -4.73
CA LEU A 129 8.38 10.09 -5.71
C LEU A 129 8.89 8.64 -5.67
N VAL A 130 7.97 7.70 -5.82
CA VAL A 130 8.29 6.26 -5.89
C VAL A 130 9.21 5.93 -7.06
N ARG A 131 9.91 4.80 -6.93
CA ARG A 131 10.60 4.08 -8.01
C ARG A 131 9.88 2.78 -8.30
N ALA A 132 10.08 2.18 -9.47
CA ALA A 132 9.56 0.86 -9.82
C ALA A 132 9.91 -0.20 -8.76
N ARG A 133 11.12 -0.14 -8.19
CA ARG A 133 11.52 -1.02 -7.07
C ARG A 133 10.69 -0.85 -5.79
N ASP A 134 10.11 0.31 -5.56
CA ASP A 134 9.23 0.52 -4.40
C ASP A 134 7.85 -0.12 -4.63
N LEU A 135 7.49 -0.42 -5.89
CA LEU A 135 6.13 -0.75 -6.30
C LEU A 135 5.94 -2.22 -6.68
N THR A 136 6.90 -2.81 -7.39
CA THR A 136 6.67 -4.09 -8.10
C THR A 136 7.92 -4.97 -8.13
N ASN A 137 7.71 -6.28 -8.19
CA ASN A 137 8.71 -7.30 -8.48
C ASN A 137 8.56 -7.91 -9.89
N ALA A 138 7.71 -7.34 -10.74
CA ALA A 138 7.52 -7.77 -12.12
C ALA A 138 8.70 -7.33 -12.98
N ILE A 139 9.36 -8.27 -13.65
CA ILE A 139 10.42 -7.93 -14.61
C ILE A 139 9.77 -7.35 -15.88
N SER A 140 10.21 -6.15 -16.28
CA SER A 140 9.66 -5.42 -17.43
C SER A 140 10.70 -4.46 -18.04
N GLU A 141 10.27 -3.32 -18.58
CA GLU A 141 11.15 -2.34 -19.26
C GLU A 141 11.88 -1.41 -18.28
N ALA A 142 11.49 -1.40 -17.00
CA ALA A 142 12.14 -0.61 -15.96
C ALA A 142 13.53 -1.16 -15.58
N PRO A 143 14.48 -0.29 -15.22
CA PRO A 143 15.88 -0.67 -14.97
C PRO A 143 16.07 -1.46 -13.68
N GLU A 144 15.25 -1.21 -12.64
CA GLU A 144 15.33 -1.95 -11.38
C GLU A 144 13.95 -2.10 -10.71
N VAL A 145 13.64 -3.33 -10.31
CA VAL A 145 12.40 -3.73 -9.62
C VAL A 145 12.73 -4.46 -8.32
N ALA A 146 11.75 -4.62 -7.42
CA ALA A 146 11.96 -5.28 -6.13
C ALA A 146 12.25 -6.79 -6.28
N LYS A 147 12.92 -7.33 -5.26
CA LYS A 147 13.24 -8.75 -5.11
C LYS A 147 12.43 -9.36 -3.95
N PRO A 148 12.05 -10.65 -4.03
CA PRO A 148 12.38 -11.59 -5.10
C PRO A 148 11.50 -11.37 -6.33
N TYR A 149 12.11 -11.51 -7.51
CA TYR A 149 11.43 -11.29 -8.79
C TYR A 149 10.24 -12.25 -8.98
N SER A 150 9.22 -11.75 -9.66
CA SER A 150 8.13 -12.56 -10.18
C SER A 150 8.67 -13.54 -11.23
N PRO A 151 8.19 -14.80 -11.26
CA PRO A 151 8.51 -15.74 -12.33
C PRO A 151 7.82 -15.39 -13.66
N TRP A 152 6.87 -14.45 -13.65
CA TRP A 152 6.09 -14.06 -14.83
C TRP A 152 6.54 -12.69 -15.34
N VAL A 153 6.80 -12.60 -16.65
CA VAL A 153 7.21 -11.35 -17.30
C VAL A 153 6.02 -10.38 -17.33
N LYS A 154 6.23 -9.11 -16.98
CA LYS A 154 5.21 -8.05 -16.90
C LYS A 154 4.10 -8.24 -15.85
N TYR A 155 4.15 -9.30 -15.04
CA TYR A 155 3.17 -9.51 -13.97
C TYR A 155 3.89 -9.69 -12.64
N TYR A 156 3.48 -8.97 -11.60
CA TYR A 156 4.00 -9.18 -10.26
C TYR A 156 3.52 -10.52 -9.72
N GLN A 157 4.24 -11.01 -8.71
CA GLN A 157 3.72 -12.06 -7.85
C GLN A 157 3.55 -11.49 -6.45
N ARG A 158 2.39 -11.77 -5.84
CA ARG A 158 2.06 -11.39 -4.47
C ARG A 158 3.13 -11.94 -3.51
N ARG A 159 4.00 -11.09 -2.96
CA ARG A 159 5.12 -11.49 -2.08
C ARG A 159 5.53 -10.35 -1.15
N ILE A 160 5.78 -10.68 0.11
CA ILE A 160 6.40 -9.76 1.08
C ILE A 160 7.81 -9.42 0.59
N GLY A 161 8.15 -8.12 0.60
CA GLY A 161 9.39 -7.58 0.04
C GLY A 161 9.33 -7.30 -1.47
N GLY A 162 8.25 -7.68 -2.16
CA GLY A 162 8.12 -7.52 -3.61
C GLY A 162 7.79 -6.09 -4.10
N GLY A 163 7.75 -5.10 -3.23
CA GLY A 163 7.23 -3.76 -3.54
C GLY A 163 5.75 -3.61 -3.20
N PHE A 164 5.25 -2.37 -3.20
CA PHE A 164 3.94 -2.01 -2.67
C PHE A 164 2.77 -2.73 -3.36
N PHE A 165 2.71 -2.73 -4.69
CA PHE A 165 1.66 -3.45 -5.44
C PHE A 165 1.83 -4.97 -5.32
N SER A 166 3.06 -5.48 -5.25
CA SER A 166 3.28 -6.91 -4.98
C SER A 166 2.92 -7.31 -3.55
N GLU A 167 2.88 -6.38 -2.59
CA GLU A 167 2.50 -6.64 -1.19
C GLU A 167 1.02 -6.40 -0.89
N TRP A 168 0.37 -5.47 -1.58
CA TRP A 168 -1.06 -5.15 -1.39
C TRP A 168 -1.98 -5.56 -2.53
N GLY A 169 -1.49 -5.65 -3.76
CA GLY A 169 -2.24 -6.12 -4.91
C GLY A 169 -2.89 -4.95 -5.63
N HIS A 170 -4.04 -5.20 -6.25
CA HIS A 170 -4.80 -4.16 -6.92
C HIS A 170 -5.52 -3.29 -5.88
N LEU A 171 -5.01 -2.07 -5.66
CA LEU A 171 -5.45 -1.20 -4.58
C LEU A 171 -6.87 -0.64 -4.77
N VAL A 172 -7.40 -0.71 -6.00
CA VAL A 172 -8.81 -0.37 -6.31
C VAL A 172 -9.78 -1.36 -5.68
N ASP A 173 -9.33 -2.57 -5.33
CA ASP A 173 -10.17 -3.57 -4.68
C ASP A 173 -10.43 -3.23 -3.19
N TYR A 174 -9.69 -2.28 -2.63
CA TYR A 174 -9.87 -1.81 -1.26
C TYR A 174 -10.92 -0.70 -1.20
N ALA A 175 -11.94 -0.89 -0.36
CA ALA A 175 -13.02 0.06 -0.22
C ALA A 175 -12.54 1.39 0.38
N ASP A 176 -12.91 2.50 -0.27
CA ASP A 176 -12.79 3.87 0.25
C ASP A 176 -11.37 4.34 0.60
N VAL A 177 -10.33 3.70 0.05
CA VAL A 177 -8.91 4.05 0.27
C VAL A 177 -8.39 5.09 -0.75
N GLY A 178 -9.13 5.34 -1.84
CA GLY A 178 -8.80 6.42 -2.78
C GLY A 178 -7.67 6.14 -3.79
N PHE A 179 -7.25 4.88 -3.96
CA PHE A 179 -6.22 4.45 -4.92
C PHE A 179 -6.74 4.16 -6.35
N GLY A 180 -7.89 4.75 -6.74
CA GLY A 180 -8.57 4.45 -8.02
C GLY A 180 -9.34 5.63 -8.63
N THR A 181 -9.00 6.86 -8.28
CA THR A 181 -9.75 8.06 -8.70
C THR A 181 -9.21 8.73 -9.97
N GLY A 182 -8.59 7.97 -10.89
CA GLY A 182 -7.97 8.49 -12.12
C GLY A 182 -8.65 7.99 -13.40
N HIS A 183 -8.31 8.57 -14.55
CA HIS A 183 -8.95 8.26 -15.83
C HIS A 183 -8.29 7.10 -16.62
N HIS A 184 -7.18 6.54 -16.12
CA HIS A 184 -6.47 5.44 -16.78
C HIS A 184 -6.95 4.06 -16.36
N TYR A 185 -7.27 3.22 -17.36
CA TYR A 185 -7.80 1.86 -17.16
C TYR A 185 -6.87 0.92 -16.37
N GLU A 186 -5.54 1.10 -16.41
CA GLU A 186 -4.57 0.29 -15.65
C GLU A 186 -4.14 0.94 -14.33
N TYR A 187 -4.61 2.15 -14.04
CA TYR A 187 -4.22 2.98 -12.90
C TYR A 187 -2.71 3.01 -12.69
N CYS A 188 -2.00 3.61 -13.65
CA CYS A 188 -0.55 3.69 -13.59
C CYS A 188 -0.04 4.94 -12.88
N TYR A 189 1.15 4.79 -12.30
CA TYR A 189 1.79 5.78 -11.46
C TYR A 189 3.11 6.20 -12.07
N TRP A 190 3.35 7.51 -12.06
CA TRP A 190 4.67 8.04 -12.37
C TRP A 190 5.70 7.52 -11.38
N THR A 191 6.88 7.17 -11.90
CA THR A 191 8.05 6.86 -11.08
C THR A 191 9.14 7.88 -11.34
N SER A 192 10.12 7.94 -10.42
CA SER A 192 11.34 8.74 -10.61
C SER A 192 12.42 8.01 -11.41
N ASP A 193 12.14 6.81 -11.92
CA ASP A 193 13.07 6.07 -12.78
C ASP A 193 13.06 6.64 -14.21
N TYR A 194 14.22 6.52 -14.85
CA TYR A 194 14.48 6.99 -16.20
C TYR A 194 15.30 5.94 -16.94
N ASN A 195 14.90 5.57 -18.15
CA ASN A 195 15.54 4.53 -18.92
C ASN A 195 15.39 4.79 -20.43
N TYR A 196 16.45 4.55 -21.22
CA TYR A 196 16.48 4.80 -22.66
C TYR A 196 15.92 6.17 -23.08
N GLU A 197 16.30 7.22 -22.37
CA GLU A 197 15.83 8.59 -22.59
C GLU A 197 14.33 8.84 -22.31
N HIS A 198 13.65 7.87 -21.69
CA HIS A 198 12.23 7.92 -21.38
C HIS A 198 11.96 7.80 -19.88
N ASN A 199 10.83 8.38 -19.46
CA ASN A 199 10.35 8.26 -18.09
C ASN A 199 9.70 6.88 -17.90
N VAL A 200 9.64 6.42 -16.65
CA VAL A 200 9.07 5.10 -16.33
C VAL A 200 7.76 5.27 -15.57
N VAL A 201 6.78 4.48 -15.99
CA VAL A 201 5.45 4.39 -15.37
C VAL A 201 5.24 2.95 -14.90
N THR A 202 4.60 2.76 -13.74
CA THR A 202 4.26 1.43 -13.21
C THR A 202 2.76 1.32 -12.92
N CYS A 203 2.13 0.26 -13.43
CA CYS A 203 0.69 0.05 -13.27
C CYS A 203 0.36 -0.89 -12.11
N GLN A 204 -0.62 -0.53 -11.28
CA GLN A 204 -0.92 -1.31 -10.07
C GLN A 204 -1.61 -2.65 -10.34
N HIS A 205 -2.31 -2.82 -11.47
CA HIS A 205 -3.04 -4.06 -11.74
C HIS A 205 -2.09 -5.24 -11.99
N THR A 206 -1.06 -5.01 -12.80
CA THR A 206 -0.08 -6.05 -13.20
C THR A 206 1.29 -5.85 -12.57
N GLY A 207 1.61 -4.65 -12.08
CA GLY A 207 2.98 -4.28 -11.72
C GLY A 207 3.88 -4.08 -12.92
N ARG A 208 3.34 -4.08 -14.15
CA ARG A 208 4.11 -3.80 -15.35
C ARG A 208 4.69 -2.39 -15.26
N SER A 209 5.96 -2.25 -15.63
CA SER A 209 6.58 -0.96 -15.82
C SER A 209 6.99 -0.78 -17.29
N PHE A 210 6.65 0.34 -17.89
CA PHE A 210 6.95 0.63 -19.29
C PHE A 210 7.48 2.05 -19.48
N LEU A 211 8.10 2.29 -20.63
CA LEU A 211 8.65 3.60 -21.00
C LEU A 211 7.56 4.53 -21.51
N ASP A 212 7.55 5.77 -21.01
CA ASP A 212 6.69 6.83 -21.48
C ASP A 212 7.52 8.02 -21.98
N GLY A 213 7.21 8.46 -23.20
CA GLY A 213 7.86 9.59 -23.86
C GLY A 213 7.24 10.96 -23.55
N TYR A 214 6.09 11.02 -22.88
CA TYR A 214 5.35 12.25 -22.66
C TYR A 214 5.25 12.60 -21.17
N GLU A 215 6.13 13.49 -20.68
CA GLU A 215 6.16 13.87 -19.24
C GLU A 215 4.86 14.52 -18.72
N ASN A 216 4.04 15.04 -19.64
CA ASN A 216 2.78 15.74 -19.36
C ASN A 216 1.56 14.81 -19.39
N TRP A 217 1.73 13.53 -19.67
CA TRP A 217 0.63 12.58 -19.62
C TRP A 217 0.11 12.43 -18.19
N GLY A 218 -1.19 12.30 -18.08
CA GLY A 218 -1.89 12.34 -16.81
C GLY A 218 -1.86 10.99 -16.10
N TYR A 219 -0.76 10.63 -15.43
CA TYR A 219 -0.71 9.46 -14.55
C TYR A 219 -0.87 9.85 -13.07
N LEU A 220 -1.12 8.85 -12.24
CA LEU A 220 -1.28 8.99 -10.80
C LEU A 220 0.04 9.28 -10.09
N GLY A 221 -0.05 9.91 -8.92
CA GLY A 221 1.08 10.23 -8.06
C GLY A 221 1.08 9.42 -6.78
N LEU A 222 2.22 8.81 -6.47
CA LEU A 222 2.46 8.11 -5.21
C LEU A 222 3.81 8.53 -4.63
N CYS A 223 3.80 8.89 -3.36
CA CYS A 223 4.99 9.28 -2.63
C CYS A 223 5.35 8.22 -1.60
N VAL A 224 6.63 8.11 -1.29
CA VAL A 224 7.14 7.18 -0.27
C VAL A 224 8.13 7.91 0.62
N THR A 225 8.21 7.48 1.88
CA THR A 225 9.25 7.91 2.81
C THR A 225 10.65 7.69 2.16
N PRO A 226 11.59 8.63 2.29
CA PRO A 226 12.91 8.59 1.65
C PRO A 226 13.64 7.26 1.82
#